data_AF-A0A6A8G8T0-F1
#
_entry.id   AF-A0A6A8G8T0-F1
#
_cell.length_a   1.000
_cell.length_b   1.000
_cell.length_c   1.000
_cell.angle_alpha   90.00
_cell.angle_beta   90.00
_cell.angle_gamma   90.00
#
_symmetry.space_group_name_H-M   'P 1'
#
loop_
_entity.id
_entity.type
_entity.pdbx_description
1 polymer ?
#
loop_
_entity_poly.entity_id
_entity_poly.type
_entity_poly.pdbx_seq_one_letter_code
_entity_poly.pdbx_strand_id
1 'polypeptide(L)' 'MNLVELAPSVVFVAAGGYMYSRPMSVRSFVSPRKWKESPEEAAQLQRVLAKAVGFALVGGGVLWFVIALAFG' A
#
# COMPACT_ATOMS: atom_id res chain seq x y z
N MET A 1 -24.48 -4.04 -9.32
CA MET A 1 -23.42 -3.84 -8.31
C MET A 1 -23.81 -4.36 -6.93
N ASN A 2 -23.27 -5.53 -6.59
CA ASN A 2 -23.43 -6.15 -5.29
C ASN A 2 -22.37 -5.61 -4.32
N LEU A 3 -22.67 -5.47 -3.03
CA LEU A 3 -21.71 -4.91 -2.05
C LEU A 3 -20.39 -5.70 -1.99
N VAL A 4 -20.47 -6.98 -2.33
CA VAL A 4 -19.35 -7.93 -2.40
C VAL A 4 -18.34 -7.56 -3.49
N GLU A 5 -18.77 -6.98 -4.61
CA GLU A 5 -17.90 -6.62 -5.74
C GLU A 5 -17.05 -5.38 -5.45
N LEU A 6 -17.54 -4.51 -4.56
CA LEU A 6 -16.85 -3.32 -4.08
C LEU A 6 -15.89 -3.59 -2.92
N ALA A 7 -16.07 -4.70 -2.21
CA ALA A 7 -15.25 -5.02 -1.04
C ALA A 7 -13.74 -5.03 -1.36
N PRO A 8 -13.26 -5.59 -2.48
CA PRO A 8 -11.85 -5.54 -2.85
C PRO A 8 -11.35 -4.09 -2.97
N SER A 9 -12.07 -3.21 -3.68
CA SER A 9 -11.67 -1.81 -3.84
C SER A 9 -11.49 -1.10 -2.51
N VAL A 10 -12.46 -1.26 -1.60
CA VAL A 10 -12.41 -0.64 -0.28
C VAL A 10 -11.20 -1.15 0.51
N VAL A 11 -10.95 -2.47 0.50
CA VAL A 11 -9.81 -3.08 1.19
C VAL A 11 -8.48 -2.59 0.61
N PHE A 12 -8.33 -2.55 -0.71
CA PHE A 12 -7.11 -2.08 -1.37
C PHE A 12 -6.81 -0.61 -1.08
N VAL A 13 -7.84 0.25 -1.17
CA VAL A 13 -7.70 1.68 -0.88
C VAL A 13 -7.37 1.91 0.60
N ALA A 14 -8.06 1.22 1.52
CA ALA A 14 -7.81 1.34 2.95
C ALA A 14 -6.39 0.85 3.33
N ALA A 15 -5.99 -0.32 2.83
CA ALA A 15 -4.66 -0.88 3.10
C ALA A 15 -3.55 0.01 2.50
N GLY A 16 -3.72 0.46 1.26
CA GLY A 16 -2.78 1.35 0.60
C GLY A 16 -2.67 2.71 1.30
N GLY A 17 -3.80 3.30 1.71
CA GLY A 17 -3.85 4.55 2.45
C GLY A 17 -3.21 4.46 3.84
N TYR A 18 -3.45 3.36 4.56
CA TYR A 18 -2.78 3.11 5.84
C TYR A 18 -1.27 3.02 5.66
N MET A 19 -0.80 2.27 4.66
CA MET A 19 0.63 2.10 4.42
C MET A 19 1.31 3.40 3.95
N TYR A 20 0.63 4.20 3.12
CA TYR A 20 1.13 5.49 2.67
C TYR A 20 1.25 6.51 3.82
N SER A 21 0.25 6.54 4.70
CA SER A 21 0.21 7.47 5.85
C SER A 21 1.11 7.03 7.00
N ARG A 22 1.29 5.73 7.21
CA ARG A 22 2.09 5.15 8.31
C ARG A 22 3.16 4.17 7.79
N PRO A 23 4.12 4.64 6.97
CA PRO A 23 5.10 3.77 6.32
C PRO A 23 6.07 3.05 7.28
N MET A 24 6.21 3.56 8.51
CA MET A 24 7.05 2.94 9.55
C MET A 24 6.31 1.92 10.42
N SER A 25 4.97 1.88 10.34
CA SER A 25 4.14 0.95 11.12
C SER A 25 3.81 -0.33 10.36
N VAL A 26 4.18 -0.41 9.08
CA VAL A 26 4.01 -1.60 8.26
C VAL A 26 5.24 -2.51 8.32
N ARG A 27 5.09 -3.74 7.84
CA ARG A 27 6.19 -4.70 7.76
C ARG A 27 7.39 -4.09 7.00
N SER A 28 8.59 -4.32 7.53
CA SER A 28 9.81 -3.84 6.87
C SER A 28 9.99 -4.51 5.51
N PHE A 29 10.13 -3.69 4.48
CA PHE A 29 10.57 -4.06 3.13
C PHE A 29 12.10 -4.04 3.00
N VAL A 30 12.78 -3.37 3.94
CA VAL A 30 14.25 -3.27 3.98
C VAL A 30 14.83 -4.44 4.77
N SER A 31 15.99 -4.95 4.33
CA SER A 31 16.66 -6.09 4.96
C SER A 31 17.16 -5.76 6.37
N PRO A 32 17.18 -6.72 7.31
CA PRO A 32 17.70 -6.51 8.66
C PRO A 32 19.16 -6.05 8.70
N ARG A 33 19.95 -6.43 7.69
CA ARG A 33 21.37 -6.03 7.57
C ARG A 33 21.51 -4.52 7.36
N LYS A 34 20.72 -3.93 6.45
CA LYS A 34 20.69 -2.48 6.20
C LYS A 34 20.31 -1.69 7.46
N TRP A 35 19.38 -2.21 8.27
CA TRP A 35 19.02 -1.59 9.55
C TRP A 35 20.16 -1.56 10.57
N LYS A 36 21.09 -2.52 10.52
CA LYS A 36 22.28 -2.56 11.40
C LYS A 36 23.42 -1.69 10.89
N GLU A 37 23.63 -1.65 9.57
CA GLU A 37 24.74 -0.92 8.95
C GLU A 37 24.44 0.58 8.78
N SER A 38 23.24 0.93 8.29
CA SER A 38 22.83 2.30 8.01
C SER A 38 21.35 2.52 8.38
N PRO A 39 21.01 2.71 9.68
CA PRO A 39 19.63 2.80 10.14
C PRO A 39 18.87 3.99 9.54
N GLU A 40 19.54 5.13 9.32
CA GLU A 40 18.92 6.31 8.71
C GLU A 40 18.52 6.07 7.26
N GLU A 41 19.43 5.47 6.48
CA GLU A 41 19.20 5.11 5.09
C GLU A 41 18.10 4.03 4.98
N ALA A 42 18.13 3.04 5.88
CA ALA A 42 17.10 2.00 5.96
C ALA A 42 15.71 2.60 6.26
N ALA A 43 15.63 3.58 7.17
CA ALA A 43 14.38 4.27 7.45
C ALA A 43 13.88 5.08 6.24
N GLN A 44 14.77 5.76 5.51
CA GLN A 44 14.40 6.48 4.29
C GLN A 44 13.91 5.52 3.20
N LEU A 45 14.62 4.43 2.95
CA LEU A 45 14.24 3.39 1.99
C LEU A 45 12.90 2.76 2.35
N GLN A 46 12.69 2.41 3.63
CA GLN A 46 11.42 1.87 4.12
C GLN A 46 10.28 2.84 3.85
N ARG A 47 10.48 4.15 4.11
CA ARG A 47 9.46 5.17 3.86
C ARG A 47 9.11 5.28 2.38
N VAL A 48 10.11 5.29 1.51
CA VAL A 48 9.91 5.40 0.06
C VAL A 48 9.19 4.17 -0.46
N LEU A 49 9.66 2.97 -0.11
CA LEU A 49 9.06 1.71 -0.56
C LEU A 49 7.63 1.54 -0.03
N ALA A 50 7.39 1.76 1.25
CA ALA A 50 6.05 1.66 1.82
C ALA A 50 5.08 2.66 1.18
N LYS A 51 5.50 3.91 0.94
CA LYS A 51 4.67 4.89 0.22
C LYS A 51 4.41 4.47 -1.22
N ALA A 52 5.42 3.96 -1.94
CA ALA A 52 5.26 3.52 -3.33
C ALA A 52 4.29 2.34 -3.43
N VAL A 53 4.45 1.33 -2.58
CA VAL A 53 3.53 0.18 -2.55
C VAL A 53 2.14 0.63 -2.07
N GLY A 54 2.06 1.55 -1.12
CA GLY A 54 0.78 2.08 -0.62
C GLY A 54 0.01 2.79 -1.72
N PHE A 55 0.69 3.63 -2.48
CA PHE A 55 0.14 4.29 -3.66
C PHE A 55 -0.29 3.29 -4.74
N ALA A 56 0.52 2.26 -5.01
CA ALA A 56 0.15 1.20 -5.96
C ALA A 56 -1.11 0.43 -5.52
N LEU A 57 -1.28 0.14 -4.23
CA LEU A 57 -2.49 -0.50 -3.71
C LEU A 57 -3.72 0.41 -3.83
N VAL A 58 -3.59 1.71 -3.53
CA VAL A 58 -4.68 2.68 -3.75
C VAL A 58 -5.05 2.71 -5.23
N GLY A 59 -4.06 2.81 -6.12
CA GLY A 59 -4.28 2.79 -7.57
C GLY A 59 -4.98 1.51 -8.04
N GLY A 60 -4.56 0.35 -7.54
CA GLY A 60 -5.21 -0.94 -7.82
C GLY A 60 -6.65 -1.01 -7.32
N GLY A 61 -6.92 -0.49 -6.11
CA GLY A 61 -8.28 -0.43 -5.56
C GLY A 61 -9.22 0.50 -6.34
N VAL A 62 -8.71 1.66 -6.76
CA VAL A 62 -9.45 2.59 -7.64
C VAL A 62 -9.69 1.97 -9.02
N LEU A 63 -8.68 1.31 -9.60
CA LEU A 63 -8.83 0.63 -10.88
C LEU A 63 -9.89 -0.48 -10.79
N TRP A 64 -9.86 -1.30 -9.74
CA TRP A 64 -10.88 -2.30 -9.49
C TRP A 64 -12.27 -1.69 -9.36
N PHE A 65 -12.37 -0.53 -8.70
CA PHE A 65 -13.65 0.16 -8.53
C PHE A 65 -14.23 0.59 -9.88
N VAL A 66 -13.38 1.13 -10.76
CA VAL A 66 -13.76 1.50 -12.13
C VAL A 66 -14.19 0.27 -12.93
N ILE A 67 -13.47 -0.84 -12.83
CA ILE A 67 -13.82 -2.09 -13.53
C ILE A 67 -15.16 -2.63 -13.03
N ALA A 68 -15.38 -2.66 -11.72
CA ALA A 68 -16.64 -3.10 -11.12
C ALA A 68 -17.83 -2.22 -11.55
N LEU A 69 -17.61 -0.90 -11.69
CA LEU A 69 -18.64 0.01 -12.21
C LEU A 69 -18.91 -0.17 -13.72
N ALA A 70 -17.89 -0.49 -14.51
CA ALA A 70 -18.02 -0.62 -15.95
C ALA A 70 -18.64 -1.96 -16.38
N PHE A 71 -18.44 -3.03 -15.59
CA PHE A 71 -18.82 -4.39 -15.96
C PHE A 71 -19.74 -5.11 -14.96
N GLY A 72 -20.12 -4.48 -13.83
CA GLY A 72 -20.99 -5.04 -12.78
C GLY A 72 -22.35 -4.38 -12.60
#